data_AF-A0A373AWR6-F1
#
_entry.id   AF-A0A373AWR6-F1
#
_cell.length_a   1.000
_cell.length_b   1.000
_cell.length_c   1.000
_cell.angle_alpha   90.00
_cell.angle_beta   90.00
_cell.angle_gamma   90.00
#
_symmetry.space_group_name_H-M   'P 1'
#
loop_
_entity.id
_entity.type
_entity.pdbx_description
1 polymer ?
#
loop_
_entity_poly.entity_id
_entity_poly.type
_entity_poly.pdbx_seq_one_letter_code
_entity_poly.pdbx_strand_id
1 'polypeptide(L)' 'MKEKYITDDEREKCRKVADAFAELYEIENILVVDAGRYGFVKLQYYRPPQGFEDAITFTDSRSMFENLWEEWFDTQLF' A
#
# COMPACT_ATOMS: atom_id res chain seq x y z
N MET A 1 20.23 -1.86 18.30
CA MET A 1 19.60 -2.14 16.99
C MET A 1 18.19 -1.57 17.03
N LYS A 2 17.72 -0.86 15.99
CA LYS A 2 16.33 -0.36 15.95
C LYS A 2 15.40 -1.54 15.63
N GLU A 3 14.22 -1.58 16.24
CA GLU A 3 13.22 -2.64 16.03
C GLU A 3 12.79 -2.71 14.55
N LYS A 4 12.59 -3.91 14.01
CA LYS A 4 12.21 -4.14 12.61
C LYS A 4 10.89 -4.91 12.60
N TYR A 5 9.89 -4.37 11.91
CA TYR A 5 8.51 -4.88 11.93
C TYR A 5 8.14 -5.64 10.64
N ILE A 6 9.01 -5.64 9.63
CA ILE A 6 8.87 -6.40 8.38
C ILE A 6 10.18 -7.17 8.12
N THR A 7 10.12 -8.40 7.61
CA THR A 7 11.33 -9.14 7.21
C THR A 7 11.84 -8.66 5.85
N ASP A 8 13.10 -8.95 5.48
CA ASP A 8 13.58 -8.61 4.13
C ASP A 8 12.81 -9.37 3.04
N ASP A 9 12.50 -10.64 3.30
CA ASP A 9 11.68 -11.48 2.41
C ASP A 9 10.28 -10.89 2.20
N GLU A 10 9.58 -10.48 3.27
CA GLU A 10 8.26 -9.85 3.12
C GLU A 10 8.36 -8.48 2.46
N ARG A 11 9.42 -7.72 2.72
CA ARG A 11 9.62 -6.43 2.05
C ARG A 11 9.80 -6.59 0.54
N GLU A 12 10.50 -7.62 0.08
CA GLU A 12 10.61 -7.93 -1.35
C GLU A 12 9.27 -8.36 -1.95
N LYS A 13 8.49 -9.19 -1.24
CA LYS A 13 7.16 -9.60 -1.72
C LYS A 13 6.19 -8.42 -1.77
N CYS A 14 6.15 -7.57 -0.74
CA CYS A 14 5.34 -6.35 -0.74
C CYS A 14 5.75 -5.41 -1.88
N ARG A 15 7.04 -5.32 -2.21
CA ARG A 15 7.50 -4.56 -3.38
C ARG A 15 6.87 -5.08 -4.67
N LYS A 16 6.90 -6.40 -4.89
CA LYS A 16 6.27 -7.02 -6.07
C LYS A 16 4.76 -6.76 -6.13
N VAL A 17 4.08 -6.79 -4.97
CA VAL A 17 2.65 -6.43 -4.88
C VAL A 17 2.46 -4.95 -5.25
N ALA A 18 3.23 -4.03 -4.65
CA ALA A 18 3.14 -2.59 -4.96
C ALA A 18 3.33 -2.33 -6.46
N ASP A 19 4.34 -2.95 -7.06
CA ASP A 19 4.67 -2.78 -8.48
C ASP A 19 3.54 -3.35 -9.38
N ALA A 20 2.90 -4.46 -8.99
CA ALA A 20 1.80 -5.07 -9.74
C ALA A 20 0.52 -4.21 -9.77
N PHE A 21 0.31 -3.36 -8.76
CA PHE A 21 -0.85 -2.47 -8.65
C PHE A 21 -0.51 -1.00 -8.94
N ALA A 22 0.64 -0.71 -9.56
CA ALA A 22 1.08 0.67 -9.79
C ALA A 22 0.07 1.50 -10.60
N GLU A 23 -0.65 0.88 -11.54
CA GLU A 23 -1.68 1.53 -12.35
C GLU A 23 -2.86 2.04 -11.50
N LEU A 24 -3.17 1.37 -10.38
CA LEU A 24 -4.24 1.78 -9.47
C LEU A 24 -3.96 3.16 -8.86
N TYR A 25 -2.68 3.52 -8.67
CA TYR A 25 -2.29 4.82 -8.09
C TYR A 25 -2.52 6.00 -9.04
N GLU A 26 -2.72 5.74 -10.33
CA GLU A 26 -3.05 6.77 -11.32
C GLU A 26 -4.56 6.97 -11.47
N ILE A 27 -5.34 5.93 -11.17
CA ILE A 27 -6.80 5.91 -11.31
C ILE A 27 -7.46 6.39 -10.01
N GLU A 28 -6.93 5.96 -8.88
CA GLU A 28 -7.46 6.26 -7.55
C GLU A 28 -6.58 7.26 -6.79
N ASN A 29 -7.18 8.00 -5.85
CA ASN A 29 -6.44 8.89 -4.95
C ASN A 29 -5.74 8.12 -3.81
N ILE A 30 -5.04 7.04 -4.17
CA ILE A 30 -4.28 6.19 -3.27
C ILE A 30 -2.81 6.12 -3.68
N LEU A 31 -1.93 5.90 -2.70
CA LEU A 31 -0.50 5.72 -2.94
C LEU A 31 0.05 4.69 -1.96
N VAL A 32 0.90 3.78 -2.43
CA VAL A 32 1.66 2.91 -1.53
C VAL A 32 3.13 3.29 -1.48
N VAL A 33 3.65 3.49 -0.26
CA VAL A 33 5.05 3.89 -0.02
C VAL A 33 5.78 2.89 0.86
N ASP A 34 7.07 2.68 0.61
CA ASP A 34 7.94 1.87 1.48
C ASP A 34 8.41 2.71 2.66
N ALA A 35 7.93 2.38 3.86
CA ALA A 35 8.29 3.01 5.12
C ALA A 35 9.49 2.33 5.81
N GLY A 36 10.26 1.52 5.08
CA GLY A 36 11.47 0.87 5.52
C GLY A 36 11.19 -0.20 6.58
N ARG A 37 11.74 -0.01 7.79
CA ARG A 37 11.62 -0.99 8.89
C ARG A 37 10.18 -1.20 9.38
N TYR A 38 9.26 -0.33 8.99
CA TYR A 38 7.85 -0.37 9.36
C TYR A 38 6.96 -1.08 8.32
N GLY A 39 7.50 -1.45 7.15
CA GLY A 39 6.73 -2.06 6.07
C GLY A 39 6.29 -1.07 5.01
N PHE A 40 5.15 -1.32 4.38
CA PHE A 40 4.56 -0.47 3.35
C PHE A 40 3.32 0.24 3.88
N VAL A 41 3.07 1.48 3.45
CA VAL A 41 1.92 2.27 3.88
C VAL A 41 1.08 2.64 2.68
N LYS A 42 -0.18 2.21 2.65
CA LYS A 42 -1.19 2.74 1.73
C LYS A 42 -1.77 4.01 2.32
N LEU A 43 -1.63 5.11 1.61
CA LEU A 43 -2.24 6.40 1.89
C LEU A 43 -3.46 6.55 0.99
N GLN A 44 -4.59 6.98 1.55
CA GLN A 44 -5.84 7.07 0.79
C GLN A 44 -6.64 8.33 1.13
N TYR A 45 -7.57 8.68 0.24
CA TYR A 45 -8.46 9.83 0.33
C TYR A 45 -7.70 11.16 0.41
N TYR A 46 -6.83 11.42 -0.57
CA TYR A 46 -6.13 12.72 -0.66
C TYR A 46 -7.12 13.87 -0.90
N ARG A 47 -7.11 14.87 0.00
CA ARG A 47 -7.89 16.10 -0.14
C ARG A 47 -7.00 17.32 0.08
N PRO A 48 -6.79 18.18 -0.92
CA PRO A 48 -6.07 19.44 -0.73
C PRO A 48 -6.88 20.46 0.09
N PRO A 49 -6.28 21.20 1.05
CA PRO A 49 -4.87 21.13 1.49
C PRO A 49 -4.60 20.13 2.64
N GLN A 50 -5.60 19.38 3.11
CA GLN A 50 -5.54 18.53 4.30
C GLN A 50 -4.57 17.34 4.18
N GLY A 51 -4.32 16.86 2.96
CA GLY A 51 -3.49 15.67 2.73
C GLY A 51 -4.32 14.39 2.65
N PHE A 52 -3.71 13.25 2.97
CA PHE A 52 -4.39 11.96 3.02
C PHE A 52 -5.16 11.82 4.34
N GLU A 53 -6.41 11.36 4.29
CA GLU A 53 -7.24 11.17 5.48
C GLU A 53 -6.95 9.87 6.21
N ASP A 54 -6.41 8.86 5.51
CA ASP A 54 -6.18 7.54 6.09
C ASP A 54 -4.86 6.92 5.62
N ALA A 55 -4.30 6.07 6.48
CA ALA A 55 -3.02 5.41 6.32
C ALA A 55 -3.06 3.98 6.91
N ILE A 56 -2.87 2.98 6.06
CA ILE A 56 -2.86 1.56 6.45
C ILE A 56 -1.44 1.01 6.28
N THR A 57 -0.90 0.38 7.32
CA THR A 57 0.46 -0.19 7.30
C THR A 57 0.42 -1.71 7.11
N PHE A 58 1.25 -2.21 6.20
CA PHE A 58 1.40 -3.63 5.88
C PHE A 58 2.81 -4.11 6.19
N THR A 59 2.89 -5.19 6.97
CA THR A 59 4.15 -5.89 7.28
C THR A 59 4.23 -7.27 6.63
N ASP A 60 3.19 -7.68 5.92
CA ASP A 60 3.13 -8.91 5.14
C ASP A 60 2.48 -8.66 3.78
N SER A 61 2.95 -9.38 2.78
CA SER A 61 2.54 -9.21 1.38
C SER A 61 1.13 -9.69 1.09
N ARG A 62 0.61 -10.64 1.87
CA ARG A 62 -0.72 -11.20 1.66
C ARG A 62 -1.80 -10.20 2.01
N SER A 63 -1.73 -9.59 3.20
CA SER A 63 -2.70 -8.57 3.63
C SER A 63 -2.68 -7.36 2.69
N MET A 64 -1.50 -6.95 2.23
CA MET A 64 -1.34 -5.90 1.24
C MET A 64 -1.99 -6.25 -0.11
N PHE A 65 -1.78 -7.48 -0.59
CA PHE A 65 -2.38 -7.96 -1.84
C PHE A 65 -3.91 -8.01 -1.74
N GLU A 66 -4.45 -8.64 -0.69
CA GLU A 66 -5.89 -8.78 -0.49
C GLU A 66 -6.56 -7.40 -0.45
N ASN A 67 -5.94 -6.43 0.24
CA ASN A 67 -6.47 -5.06 0.31
C ASN A 67 -6.41 -4.33 -1.04
N LEU A 68 -5.29 -4.38 -1.78
CA LEU A 68 -5.21 -3.70 -3.08
C LEU A 68 -6.04 -4.39 -4.17
N TRP A 69 -6.22 -5.70 -4.06
CA TRP A 69 -7.08 -6.47 -4.94
C TRP A 69 -8.55 -6.07 -4.78
N GLU A 70 -9.02 -5.89 -3.55
CA GLU A 70 -10.39 -5.41 -3.26
C GLU A 70 -10.60 -4.01 -3.87
N GLU A 71 -9.68 -3.07 -3.63
CA GLU A 71 -9.74 -1.72 -4.21
C GLU A 71 -9.77 -1.78 -5.74
N TRP A 72 -8.85 -2.53 -6.36
CA TRP A 72 -8.82 -2.69 -7.81
C TRP A 72 -10.11 -3.30 -8.33
N PHE A 73 -10.63 -4.34 -7.69
CA PHE A 73 -11.87 -4.99 -8.11
C PHE A 73 -13.06 -4.02 -8.04
N ASP A 74 -13.15 -3.23 -6.99
CA ASP A 74 -14.20 -2.22 -6.84
C ASP A 74 -14.12 -1.15 -7.94
N THR A 75 -12.92 -0.74 -8.38
CA THR A 75 -12.79 0.19 -9.53
C THR A 75 -13.32 -0.38 -10.84
N GLN A 76 -13.38 -1.71 -11.00
CA GLN A 76 -13.89 -2.34 -12.22
C GLN A 76 -15.42 -2.47 -12.23
N LEU A 77 -16.08 -2.31 -11.08
CA LEU A 77 -17.53 -2.47 -10.94
C LEU A 77 -18.32 -1.17 -11.19
N PHE A 78 -17.63 -0.04 -11.34
CA PHE A 78 -18.21 1.30 -11.58
C PHE A 78 -17.69 1.92 -12.88
#